data_AF-A0A9P8JIB7-F1
#
_entry.id   AF-A0A9P8JIB7-F1
#
_cell.length_a   1.000
_cell.length_b   1.000
_cell.length_c   1.000
_cell.angle_alpha   90.00
_cell.angle_beta   90.00
_cell.angle_gamma   90.00
#
_symmetry.space_group_name_H-M   'P 1'
#
loop_
_entity.id
_entity.type
_entity.pdbx_description
1 polymer ?
#
loop_
_entity_poly.entity_id
_entity_poly.type
_entity_poly.pdbx_seq_one_letter_code
_entity_poly.pdbx_strand_id
1 'polypeptide(L)'
;EREQEATMGASKLGLLRELFVMPSNRYRIFLAIFAQLLGQWSGAGSITVYAPQYFALMGTTGAQEKLLATGIFGLVKFISALLCAFFLVDFIGRKRSLSIGITIQFVAMLYMALFLTIDNTIGDKGDVQTASQKHTAQGAIAMIYFSGFGWAMGWNSIQYLINAEIFPLRLRAIGGSIAMAFHFVNQYGNSKAVPEMFVGMTTAGTMFFFAAITLVGLAWVYFFLPETSGRSLESLDAVFELPWYKIGRYGSKVAVSPTLYESEKDGMAEKNQQVEYLETSRQGV
;
A
#
# COMPACT_ATOMS: atom_id res chain seq x y z
N GLU A 1 12.32 6.89 -27.13
CA GLU A 1 11.97 6.40 -28.47
C GLU A 1 10.63 5.66 -28.47
N ARG A 2 10.51 4.43 -27.96
CA ARG A 2 9.21 3.68 -27.97
C ARG A 2 8.02 4.41 -27.31
N GLU A 3 8.22 5.14 -26.20
CA GLU A 3 7.14 5.95 -25.59
C GLU A 3 6.75 7.18 -26.42
N GLN A 4 7.72 7.78 -27.09
CA GLN A 4 7.47 8.91 -28.01
C GLN A 4 6.75 8.41 -29.26
N GLU A 5 7.17 7.27 -29.82
CA GLU A 5 6.48 6.58 -30.91
C GLU A 5 5.03 6.22 -30.55
N ALA A 6 4.79 5.71 -29.33
CA ALA A 6 3.46 5.38 -28.87
C ALA A 6 2.54 6.61 -28.68
N THR A 7 3.12 7.80 -28.42
CA THR A 7 2.38 9.05 -28.21
C THR A 7 2.31 9.94 -29.44
N MET A 8 3.02 9.59 -30.52
CA MET A 8 3.01 10.34 -31.78
C MET A 8 1.59 10.49 -32.33
N GLY A 9 1.21 11.72 -32.66
CA GLY A 9 -0.12 12.06 -33.19
C GLY A 9 -1.24 12.19 -32.15
N ALA A 10 -0.96 11.96 -30.86
CA ALA A 10 -1.95 12.08 -29.79
C ALA A 10 -2.00 13.50 -29.19
N SER A 11 -3.18 14.11 -29.13
CA SER A 11 -3.38 15.31 -28.32
C SER A 11 -3.35 14.97 -26.83
N LYS A 12 -2.73 15.83 -26.00
CA LYS A 12 -2.71 15.69 -24.53
C LYS A 12 -4.12 15.53 -23.94
N LEU A 13 -5.10 16.24 -24.50
CA LEU A 13 -6.50 16.14 -24.07
C LEU A 13 -7.12 14.78 -24.44
N GLY A 14 -6.70 14.21 -25.58
CA GLY A 14 -7.10 12.88 -26.02
C GLY A 14 -6.57 11.79 -25.09
N LEU A 15 -5.30 11.89 -24.67
CA LEU A 15 -4.69 10.96 -23.72
C LEU A 15 -5.36 11.04 -22.34
N LEU A 16 -5.70 12.25 -21.86
CA LEU A 16 -6.46 12.42 -20.62
C LEU A 16 -7.85 11.78 -20.73
N ARG A 17 -8.57 12.05 -21.82
CA ARG A 17 -9.88 11.44 -22.06
C ARG A 17 -9.79 9.93 -22.09
N GLU A 18 -8.83 9.37 -22.80
CA GLU A 18 -8.59 7.93 -22.90
C GLU A 18 -8.31 7.29 -21.53
N LEU A 19 -7.49 7.97 -20.73
CA LEU A 19 -7.12 7.55 -19.39
C LEU A 19 -8.36 7.51 -18.46
N PHE A 20 -9.19 8.55 -18.47
CA PHE A 20 -10.36 8.66 -17.57
C PHE A 20 -11.68 8.07 -18.10
N VAL A 21 -11.81 7.78 -19.39
CA VAL A 21 -13.06 7.27 -19.97
C VAL A 21 -13.01 5.75 -20.14
N MET A 22 -11.88 5.17 -20.55
CA MET A 22 -11.81 3.73 -20.78
C MET A 22 -11.86 2.94 -19.46
N PRO A 23 -12.76 1.96 -19.30
CA PRO A 23 -12.95 1.25 -18.03
C PRO A 23 -11.66 0.61 -17.46
N SER A 24 -10.83 0.00 -18.31
CA SER A 24 -9.56 -0.61 -17.92
C SER A 24 -8.57 0.42 -17.36
N ASN A 25 -8.43 1.55 -18.05
CA ASN A 25 -7.55 2.65 -17.62
C ASN A 25 -8.04 3.38 -16.38
N ARG A 26 -9.36 3.54 -16.22
CA ARG A 26 -9.95 4.07 -15.00
C ARG A 26 -9.58 3.23 -13.78
N TYR A 27 -9.62 1.90 -13.93
CA TYR A 27 -9.22 1.00 -12.84
C TYR A 27 -7.72 1.12 -12.53
N ARG A 28 -6.87 1.25 -13.55
CA ARG A 28 -5.42 1.51 -13.37
C ARG A 28 -5.15 2.80 -12.61
N ILE A 29 -5.79 3.91 -12.98
CA ILE A 29 -5.68 5.17 -12.23
C ILE A 29 -6.16 5.00 -10.80
N PHE A 30 -7.32 4.35 -10.61
CA PHE A 30 -7.85 4.07 -9.28
C PHE A 30 -6.79 3.36 -8.44
N LEU A 31 -6.13 2.32 -8.99
CA LEU A 31 -5.08 1.62 -8.27
C LEU A 31 -3.90 2.53 -7.92
N ALA A 32 -3.43 3.32 -8.88
CA ALA A 32 -2.31 4.24 -8.68
C ALA A 32 -2.63 5.30 -7.61
N ILE A 33 -3.79 5.96 -7.69
CA ILE A 33 -4.19 7.01 -6.75
C ILE A 33 -4.39 6.45 -5.35
N PHE A 34 -5.08 5.31 -5.21
CA PHE A 34 -5.31 4.70 -3.89
C PHE A 34 -4.02 4.21 -3.24
N ALA A 35 -3.05 3.71 -4.03
CA ALA A 35 -1.73 3.36 -3.49
C ALA A 35 -1.00 4.59 -2.89
N GLN A 36 -1.10 5.76 -3.54
CA GLN A 36 -0.52 7.00 -3.00
C GLN A 36 -1.28 7.48 -1.76
N LEU A 37 -2.62 7.49 -1.81
CA LEU A 37 -3.46 7.91 -0.70
C LEU A 37 -3.23 7.06 0.55
N LEU A 38 -3.42 5.75 0.44
CA LEU A 38 -3.30 4.84 1.58
C LEU A 38 -1.86 4.77 2.09
N GLY A 39 -0.86 4.81 1.19
CA GLY A 39 0.54 4.83 1.57
C GLY A 39 0.96 6.08 2.33
N GLN A 40 0.56 7.28 1.89
CA GLN A 40 0.89 8.54 2.58
C GLN A 40 0.19 8.67 3.93
N TRP A 41 -1.07 8.22 4.01
CA TRP A 41 -1.86 8.28 5.25
C TRP A 41 -1.66 7.05 6.17
N SER A 42 -0.75 6.15 5.82
CA SER A 42 -0.40 4.97 6.64
C SER A 42 0.36 5.30 7.93
N GLY A 43 0.83 6.54 8.10
CA GLY A 43 1.52 7.02 9.30
C GLY A 43 3.05 7.04 9.24
N ALA A 44 3.67 6.42 8.24
CA ALA A 44 5.14 6.35 8.15
C ALA A 44 5.82 7.72 8.00
N GLY A 45 5.18 8.65 7.28
CA GLY A 45 5.63 10.04 7.18
C GLY A 45 5.64 10.73 8.55
N SER A 46 4.53 10.64 9.29
CA SER A 46 4.42 11.16 10.66
C SER A 46 5.50 10.60 11.58
N ILE A 47 5.70 9.28 11.61
CA ILE A 47 6.76 8.66 12.43
C ILE A 47 8.14 9.22 12.07
N THR A 48 8.42 9.40 10.79
CA THR A 48 9.74 9.89 10.35
C THR A 48 9.96 11.34 10.78
N VAL A 49 8.95 12.21 10.61
CA VAL A 49 9.04 13.63 10.96
C VAL A 49 9.10 13.84 12.47
N TYR A 50 8.29 13.10 13.22
CA TYR A 50 8.16 13.23 14.68
C TYR A 50 8.90 12.13 15.46
N ALA A 51 9.86 11.44 14.83
CA ALA A 51 10.61 10.34 15.46
C ALA A 51 11.20 10.73 16.83
N PRO A 52 11.87 11.89 17.00
CA PRO A 52 12.39 12.29 18.32
C PRO A 52 11.29 12.43 19.38
N GLN A 53 10.10 12.88 18.99
CA GLN A 53 8.95 13.03 19.88
C GLN A 53 8.37 11.65 20.25
N TYR A 54 8.25 10.73 19.29
CA TYR A 54 7.82 9.36 19.59
C TYR A 54 8.81 8.67 20.54
N PHE A 55 10.12 8.73 20.27
CA PHE A 55 11.12 8.16 21.19
C PHE A 55 11.05 8.77 22.60
N ALA A 56 10.75 10.07 22.70
CA ALA A 56 10.53 10.72 24.00
C ALA A 56 9.31 10.16 24.73
N LEU A 57 8.19 9.97 24.03
CA LEU A 57 6.96 9.38 24.60
C LEU A 57 7.16 7.91 24.99
N MET A 58 8.04 7.18 24.31
CA MET A 58 8.40 5.81 24.67
C MET A 58 9.54 5.71 25.71
N GLY A 59 9.85 6.81 26.43
CA GLY A 59 10.75 6.77 27.58
C GLY A 59 12.23 7.03 27.30
N THR A 60 12.59 7.49 26.10
CA THR A 60 13.95 8.00 25.86
C THR A 60 14.05 9.42 26.40
N THR A 61 14.81 9.65 27.49
CA THR A 61 14.85 10.95 28.16
C THR A 61 15.95 11.88 27.62
N GLY A 62 17.10 11.35 27.21
CA GLY A 62 18.25 12.14 26.78
C GLY A 62 18.06 12.77 25.39
N ALA A 63 18.43 14.05 25.23
CA ALA A 63 18.37 14.73 23.92
C ALA A 63 19.29 14.06 22.88
N GLN A 64 20.51 13.68 23.28
CA GLN A 64 21.44 12.95 22.42
C GLN A 64 20.94 11.54 22.09
N GLU A 65 20.34 10.84 23.06
CA GLU A 65 19.79 9.51 22.88
C GLU A 65 18.63 9.51 21.86
N LYS A 66 17.73 10.50 21.94
CA LYS A 66 16.62 10.67 20.97
C LYS A 66 17.14 10.87 19.55
N LEU A 67 18.17 11.72 19.39
CA LEU A 67 18.78 11.98 18.09
C LEU A 67 19.50 10.73 17.55
N LEU A 68 20.23 10.01 18.40
CA LEU A 68 20.89 8.77 18.04
C LEU A 68 19.88 7.69 17.63
N ALA A 69 18.81 7.49 18.40
CA ALA A 69 17.74 6.54 18.09
C ALA A 69 17.07 6.87 16.74
N THR A 70 16.86 8.16 16.47
CA THR A 70 16.35 8.66 15.18
C THR A 70 17.34 8.40 14.04
N GLY A 71 18.64 8.60 14.25
CA GLY A 71 19.68 8.27 13.28
C GLY A 71 19.71 6.77 12.94
N ILE A 72 19.65 5.91 13.97
CA ILE A 72 19.53 4.46 13.80
C ILE A 72 18.26 4.12 13.04
N PHE A 73 17.14 4.79 13.32
CA PHE A 73 15.88 4.58 12.60
C PHE A 73 16.01 4.88 11.11
N GLY A 74 16.69 5.98 10.76
CA GLY A 74 17.05 6.31 9.38
C GLY A 74 17.90 5.22 8.72
N LEU A 75 18.93 4.70 9.43
CA LEU A 75 19.79 3.63 8.92
C LEU A 75 19.01 2.33 8.70
N VAL A 76 18.16 1.94 9.65
CA VAL A 76 17.29 0.75 9.52
C VAL A 76 16.39 0.91 8.30
N LYS A 77 15.75 2.06 8.11
CA LYS A 77 14.91 2.31 6.92
C LYS A 77 15.72 2.23 5.63
N PHE A 78 16.92 2.79 5.60
CA PHE A 78 17.80 2.75 4.43
C PHE A 78 18.19 1.32 4.07
N ILE A 79 18.69 0.54 5.02
CA ILE A 79 19.07 -0.87 4.80
C ILE A 79 17.84 -1.69 4.40
N SER A 80 16.70 -1.49 5.07
CA SER A 80 15.45 -2.16 4.75
C SER A 80 15.02 -1.87 3.31
N ALA A 81 15.10 -0.61 2.87
CA ALA A 81 14.77 -0.22 1.50
C ALA A 81 15.68 -0.88 0.47
N LEU A 82 16.99 -0.95 0.73
CA LEU A 82 17.94 -1.65 -0.15
C LEU A 82 17.62 -3.15 -0.25
N LEU A 83 17.42 -3.83 0.89
CA LEU A 83 17.09 -5.25 0.92
C LEU A 83 15.77 -5.52 0.17
N CYS A 84 14.78 -4.64 0.35
CA CYS A 84 13.49 -4.77 -0.31
C CYS A 84 13.59 -4.56 -1.82
N ALA A 85 14.32 -3.52 -2.24
CA ALA A 85 14.48 -3.18 -3.64
C ALA A 85 15.28 -4.24 -4.43
N PHE A 86 16.33 -4.82 -3.85
CA PHE A 86 17.21 -5.75 -4.58
C PHE A 86 16.84 -7.23 -4.44
N PHE A 87 16.13 -7.63 -3.38
CA PHE A 87 15.95 -9.05 -3.09
C PHE A 87 14.49 -9.43 -2.80
N LEU A 88 13.83 -8.76 -1.86
CA LEU A 88 12.53 -9.24 -1.36
C LEU A 88 11.40 -9.07 -2.38
N VAL A 89 11.32 -7.92 -3.07
CA VAL A 89 10.16 -7.63 -3.93
C VAL A 89 10.10 -8.55 -5.15
N ASP A 90 11.24 -8.87 -5.75
CA ASP A 90 11.30 -9.74 -6.91
C ASP A 90 11.17 -11.23 -6.55
N PHE A 91 11.62 -11.64 -5.37
CA PHE A 91 11.50 -13.05 -4.92
C PHE A 91 10.12 -13.39 -4.35
N ILE A 92 9.56 -12.50 -3.51
CA ILE A 92 8.27 -12.74 -2.83
C ILE A 92 7.09 -12.36 -3.73
N GLY A 93 7.31 -11.40 -4.62
CA GLY A 93 6.30 -10.78 -5.47
C GLY A 93 5.68 -9.53 -4.84
N ARG A 94 5.22 -8.60 -5.68
CA ARG A 94 4.73 -7.26 -5.33
C ARG A 94 3.54 -7.31 -4.37
N LYS A 95 2.47 -8.05 -4.69
CA LYS A 95 1.26 -8.07 -3.86
C LYS A 95 1.53 -8.69 -2.49
N ARG A 96 2.31 -9.76 -2.45
CA ARG A 96 2.69 -10.46 -1.21
C ARG A 96 3.63 -9.63 -0.35
N SER A 97 4.69 -9.06 -0.96
CA SER A 97 5.62 -8.17 -0.27
C SER A 97 4.87 -6.99 0.35
N LEU A 98 3.97 -6.38 -0.43
CA LEU A 98 3.11 -5.30 0.04
C LEU A 98 2.24 -5.71 1.23
N SER A 99 1.57 -6.86 1.14
CA SER A 99 0.69 -7.35 2.21
C SER A 99 1.45 -7.61 3.51
N ILE A 100 2.65 -8.22 3.43
CA ILE A 100 3.51 -8.47 4.59
C ILE A 100 3.97 -7.15 5.20
N GLY A 101 4.48 -6.23 4.38
CA GLY A 101 4.96 -4.93 4.84
C GLY A 101 3.88 -4.11 5.57
N ILE A 102 2.68 -4.04 4.99
CA ILE A 102 1.54 -3.35 5.63
C ILE A 102 1.12 -4.07 6.91
N THR A 103 1.16 -5.41 6.97
CA THR A 103 0.82 -6.17 8.19
C THR A 103 1.79 -5.86 9.33
N ILE A 104 3.10 -5.85 9.04
CA ILE A 104 4.12 -5.47 10.02
C ILE A 104 3.89 -4.04 10.52
N GLN A 105 3.62 -3.11 9.60
CA GLN A 105 3.33 -1.72 9.94
C GLN A 105 2.05 -1.60 10.78
N PHE A 106 0.99 -2.33 10.44
CA PHE A 106 -0.28 -2.33 11.19
C PHE A 106 -0.08 -2.79 12.63
N VAL A 107 0.60 -3.92 12.83
CA VAL A 107 0.88 -4.45 14.18
C VAL A 107 1.73 -3.47 14.98
N ALA A 108 2.72 -2.84 14.34
CA ALA A 108 3.53 -1.80 14.97
C ALA A 108 2.70 -0.59 15.41
N MET A 109 1.87 -0.04 14.51
CA MET A 109 1.02 1.10 14.80
C MET A 109 0.01 0.80 15.90
N LEU A 110 -0.61 -0.38 15.87
CA LEU A 110 -1.57 -0.81 16.87
C LEU A 110 -0.90 -0.96 18.24
N TYR A 111 0.28 -1.57 18.31
CA TYR A 111 1.05 -1.68 19.55
C TYR A 111 1.38 -0.30 20.12
N MET A 112 1.90 0.62 19.29
CA MET A 112 2.22 1.98 19.73
C MET A 112 0.98 2.74 20.21
N ALA A 113 -0.16 2.58 19.55
CA ALA A 113 -1.42 3.19 19.97
C ALA A 113 -1.89 2.67 21.34
N LEU A 114 -1.83 1.34 21.54
CA LEU A 114 -2.17 0.70 22.82
C LEU A 114 -1.20 1.09 23.94
N PHE A 115 0.09 1.17 23.64
CA PHE A 115 1.09 1.61 24.59
C PHE A 115 0.83 3.05 25.06
N LEU A 116 0.61 3.98 24.11
CA LEU A 116 0.38 5.39 24.42
C LEU A 116 -0.96 5.66 25.13
N THR A 117 -1.92 4.72 25.08
CA THR A 117 -3.17 4.81 25.86
C THR A 117 -3.04 4.29 27.27
N ILE A 118 -2.24 3.24 27.48
CA ILE A 118 -2.08 2.59 28.78
C ILE A 118 -1.03 3.29 29.64
N ASP A 119 0.09 3.71 29.04
CA ASP A 119 1.27 4.21 29.75
C ASP A 119 1.63 5.63 29.27
N ASN A 120 0.75 6.58 29.57
CA ASN A 120 0.89 7.98 29.16
C ASN A 120 1.81 8.81 30.08
N THR A 121 2.31 8.24 31.18
CA THR A 121 3.10 8.95 32.21
C THR A 121 4.61 8.74 32.10
N ILE A 122 5.09 7.87 31.20
CA ILE A 122 6.52 7.55 31.01
C ILE A 122 7.37 8.79 30.71
N GLY A 123 6.79 9.83 30.09
CA GLY A 123 7.46 11.09 29.77
C GLY A 123 7.50 12.11 30.91
N ASP A 124 6.70 11.94 31.96
CA ASP A 124 6.70 12.84 33.10
C ASP A 124 7.79 12.45 34.09
N LYS A 125 8.74 13.37 34.28
CA LYS A 125 9.89 13.23 35.18
C LYS A 125 9.39 13.15 36.63
N GLY A 126 9.07 11.95 37.11
CA GLY A 126 8.69 11.77 38.51
C GLY A 126 8.31 10.36 38.93
N ASP A 127 7.78 9.53 38.02
CA ASP A 127 7.25 8.22 38.41
C ASP A 127 8.30 7.09 38.33
N VAL A 128 8.43 6.33 39.42
CA VAL A 128 9.31 5.17 39.48
C VAL A 128 8.67 4.06 38.64
N GLN A 129 9.14 3.92 37.40
CA GLN A 129 8.62 2.91 36.49
C GLN A 129 8.85 1.49 37.01
N THR A 130 7.79 0.69 36.99
CA THR A 130 7.87 -0.75 37.23
C THR A 130 8.68 -1.43 36.13
N ALA A 131 9.37 -2.54 36.42
CA ALA A 131 10.13 -3.29 35.42
C ALA A 131 9.28 -3.68 34.19
N SER A 132 7.99 -3.94 34.38
CA SER A 132 7.04 -4.21 33.30
C SER A 132 6.86 -3.01 32.35
N GLN A 133 6.77 -1.79 32.87
CA GLN A 133 6.58 -0.57 32.07
C GLN A 133 7.81 -0.30 31.20
N LYS A 134 9.01 -0.53 31.75
CA LYS A 134 10.27 -0.44 30.99
C LYS A 134 10.33 -1.43 29.83
N HIS A 135 9.92 -2.68 30.04
CA HIS A 135 9.90 -3.68 28.95
C HIS A 135 8.88 -3.32 27.86
N THR A 136 7.71 -2.83 28.23
CA THR A 136 6.70 -2.39 27.25
C THR A 136 7.18 -1.18 26.46
N ALA A 137 7.86 -0.22 27.10
CA ALA A 137 8.46 0.94 26.44
C ALA A 137 9.55 0.54 25.43
N GLN A 138 10.42 -0.41 25.79
CA GLN A 138 11.39 -1.00 24.85
C GLN A 138 10.71 -1.70 23.68
N GLY A 139 9.60 -2.40 23.94
CA GLY A 139 8.74 -2.97 22.90
C GLY A 139 8.23 -1.90 21.93
N ALA A 140 7.73 -0.77 22.44
CA ALA A 140 7.22 0.33 21.61
C ALA A 140 8.33 0.94 20.73
N ILE A 141 9.53 1.12 21.29
CA ILE A 141 10.73 1.54 20.54
C ILE A 141 11.05 0.55 19.41
N ALA A 142 11.04 -0.77 19.70
CA ALA A 142 11.24 -1.80 18.68
C ALA A 142 10.17 -1.72 17.57
N MET A 143 8.92 -1.47 17.93
CA MET A 143 7.83 -1.33 16.96
C MET A 143 8.00 -0.11 16.05
N ILE A 144 8.62 0.99 16.51
CA ILE A 144 8.99 2.11 15.63
C ILE A 144 9.90 1.60 14.50
N TYR A 145 10.94 0.83 14.82
CA TYR A 145 11.85 0.26 13.80
C TYR A 145 11.14 -0.72 12.87
N PHE A 146 10.30 -1.62 13.41
CA PHE A 146 9.50 -2.53 12.60
C PHE A 146 8.53 -1.80 11.67
N SER A 147 7.94 -0.68 12.10
CA SER A 147 7.09 0.13 11.24
C SER A 147 7.85 0.69 10.03
N GLY A 148 9.11 1.10 10.24
CA GLY A 148 10.00 1.57 9.18
C GLY A 148 10.35 0.47 8.18
N PHE A 149 10.67 -0.74 8.67
CA PHE A 149 10.90 -1.92 7.84
C PHE A 149 9.65 -2.30 7.04
N GLY A 150 8.49 -2.39 7.70
CA GLY A 150 7.22 -2.73 7.07
C GLY A 150 6.82 -1.73 5.98
N TRP A 151 7.00 -0.44 6.23
CA TRP A 151 6.77 0.59 5.22
C TRP A 151 7.73 0.47 4.01
N ALA A 152 9.02 0.19 4.26
CA ALA A 152 10.02 0.01 3.22
C ALA A 152 9.71 -1.19 2.30
N MET A 153 9.28 -2.31 2.89
CA MET A 153 8.88 -3.53 2.18
C MET A 153 7.53 -3.39 1.46
N GLY A 154 6.64 -2.55 2.02
CA GLY A 154 5.29 -2.37 1.54
C GLY A 154 5.12 -1.13 0.67
N TRP A 155 4.59 -0.07 1.28
CA TRP A 155 4.14 1.13 0.57
C TRP A 155 5.23 1.80 -0.26
N ASN A 156 6.48 1.84 0.25
CA ASN A 156 7.57 2.49 -0.46
C ASN A 156 7.82 1.86 -1.83
N SER A 157 7.88 0.52 -1.90
CA SER A 157 8.12 -0.17 -3.16
C SER A 157 6.96 0.01 -4.15
N ILE A 158 5.72 -0.19 -3.70
CA ILE A 158 4.56 -0.16 -4.60
C ILE A 158 4.28 1.24 -5.15
N GLN A 159 4.53 2.30 -4.37
CA GLN A 159 4.24 3.69 -4.77
C GLN A 159 4.94 4.10 -6.07
N TYR A 160 6.12 3.56 -6.34
CA TYR A 160 6.89 3.89 -7.53
C TYR A 160 6.79 2.81 -8.61
N LEU A 161 6.80 1.53 -8.21
CA LEU A 161 6.78 0.41 -9.16
C LEU A 161 5.45 0.26 -9.89
N ILE A 162 4.33 0.47 -9.20
CA ILE A 162 3.01 0.19 -9.76
C ILE A 162 2.75 0.99 -11.05
N ASN A 163 3.23 2.23 -11.12
CA ASN A 163 3.03 3.11 -12.27
C ASN A 163 3.70 2.56 -13.54
N ALA A 164 4.85 1.90 -13.41
CA ALA A 164 5.55 1.31 -14.54
C ALA A 164 4.86 0.03 -15.05
N GLU A 165 4.21 -0.71 -14.14
CA GLU A 165 3.65 -2.04 -14.39
C GLU A 165 2.18 -1.99 -14.86
N ILE A 166 1.35 -1.10 -14.33
CA ILE A 166 -0.09 -1.10 -14.63
C ILE A 166 -0.48 -0.19 -15.80
N PHE A 167 0.29 0.86 -16.09
CA PHE A 167 -0.06 1.78 -17.16
C PHE A 167 0.49 1.30 -18.50
N PRO A 168 -0.34 1.31 -19.56
CA PRO A 168 0.14 1.01 -20.90
C PRO A 168 1.13 2.10 -21.33
N LEU A 169 2.10 1.70 -22.16
CA LEU A 169 3.29 2.51 -22.51
C LEU A 169 2.94 3.96 -22.90
N ARG A 170 1.89 4.13 -23.71
CA ARG A 170 1.39 5.43 -24.20
C ARG A 170 0.83 6.36 -23.11
N LEU A 171 0.26 5.80 -22.05
CA LEU A 171 -0.38 6.56 -20.95
C LEU A 171 0.50 6.65 -19.70
N ARG A 172 1.62 5.93 -19.67
CA ARG A 172 2.48 5.82 -18.49
C ARG A 172 2.97 7.17 -17.99
N ALA A 173 3.46 8.03 -18.87
CA ALA A 173 3.97 9.34 -18.48
C ALA A 173 2.89 10.21 -17.81
N ILE A 174 1.69 10.28 -18.41
CA ILE A 174 0.60 11.11 -17.89
C ILE A 174 -0.04 10.50 -16.63
N GLY A 175 -0.27 9.18 -16.61
CA GLY A 175 -0.80 8.46 -15.45
C GLY A 175 0.15 8.51 -14.26
N GLY A 176 1.45 8.30 -14.49
CA GLY A 176 2.49 8.41 -13.47
C GLY A 176 2.62 9.83 -12.92
N SER A 177 2.52 10.86 -13.77
CA SER A 177 2.55 12.26 -13.33
C SER A 177 1.36 12.61 -12.45
N ILE A 178 0.15 12.15 -12.80
CA ILE A 178 -1.05 12.33 -11.96
C ILE A 178 -0.88 11.61 -10.63
N ALA A 179 -0.42 10.34 -10.64
CA ALA A 179 -0.17 9.60 -9.42
C ALA A 179 0.84 10.34 -8.52
N MET A 180 1.93 10.86 -9.07
CA MET A 180 2.93 11.59 -8.31
C MET A 180 2.43 12.96 -7.80
N ALA A 181 1.58 13.65 -8.56
CA ALA A 181 0.90 14.84 -8.06
C ALA A 181 0.03 14.52 -6.84
N PHE A 182 -0.75 13.44 -6.89
CA PHE A 182 -1.51 12.94 -5.74
C PHE A 182 -0.62 12.53 -4.58
N HIS A 183 0.54 11.93 -4.84
CA HIS A 183 1.53 11.60 -3.80
C HIS A 183 1.93 12.85 -3.02
N PHE A 184 2.39 13.91 -3.70
CA PHE A 184 2.84 15.13 -3.05
C PHE A 184 1.70 15.90 -2.37
N VAL A 185 0.51 15.94 -2.98
CA VAL A 185 -0.67 16.55 -2.34
C VAL A 185 -1.02 15.85 -1.04
N ASN A 186 -1.02 14.52 -1.02
CA ASN A 186 -1.29 13.75 0.19
C ASN A 186 -0.17 13.88 1.22
N GLN A 187 1.09 13.91 0.79
CA GLN A 187 2.22 14.13 1.68
C GLN A 187 2.14 15.51 2.36
N TYR A 188 1.84 16.56 1.60
CA TYR A 188 1.59 17.89 2.13
C TYR A 188 0.40 17.90 3.09
N GLY A 189 -0.74 17.34 2.68
CA GLY A 189 -1.93 17.22 3.51
C GLY A 189 -1.65 16.51 4.84
N ASN A 190 -0.92 15.39 4.81
CA ASN A 190 -0.52 14.66 6.01
C ASN A 190 0.37 15.52 6.91
N SER A 191 1.40 16.18 6.37
CA SER A 191 2.30 17.05 7.16
C SER A 191 1.58 18.21 7.86
N LYS A 192 0.47 18.68 7.30
CA LYS A 192 -0.38 19.73 7.90
C LYS A 192 -1.39 19.17 8.89
N ALA A 193 -1.97 18.01 8.59
CA ALA A 193 -3.00 17.41 9.43
C ALA A 193 -2.42 16.81 10.73
N VAL A 194 -1.22 16.21 10.68
CA VAL A 194 -0.65 15.46 11.82
C VAL A 194 -0.52 16.28 13.12
N PRO A 195 -0.01 17.53 13.10
CA PRO A 195 -0.02 18.39 14.30
C PRO A 195 -1.42 18.57 14.88
N GLU A 196 -2.40 18.89 14.03
CA GLU A 196 -3.80 19.08 14.45
C GLU A 196 -4.40 17.77 14.98
N MET A 197 -4.02 16.62 14.42
CA MET A 197 -4.41 15.32 14.94
C MET A 197 -3.83 15.07 16.33
N PHE A 198 -2.55 15.39 16.58
CA PHE A 198 -1.98 15.25 17.93
C PHE A 198 -2.74 16.07 18.98
N VAL A 199 -3.27 17.23 18.61
CA VAL A 199 -4.08 18.07 19.53
C VAL A 199 -5.51 17.54 19.63
N GLY A 200 -6.18 17.27 18.51
CA GLY A 200 -7.60 16.95 18.45
C GLY A 200 -7.97 15.51 18.83
N MET A 201 -7.08 14.56 18.56
CA MET A 201 -7.30 13.13 18.86
C MET A 201 -6.26 12.52 19.80
N THR A 202 -5.30 13.30 20.29
CA THR A 202 -4.11 12.84 21.04
C THR A 202 -3.12 12.05 20.18
N THR A 203 -1.87 11.92 20.62
CA THR A 203 -0.87 11.08 19.94
C THR A 203 -1.31 9.63 19.81
N ALA A 204 -1.97 9.09 20.83
CA ALA A 204 -2.48 7.71 20.81
C ALA A 204 -3.62 7.55 19.79
N GLY A 205 -4.55 8.50 19.74
CA GLY A 205 -5.63 8.51 18.74
C GLY A 205 -5.09 8.65 17.31
N THR A 206 -4.05 9.46 17.09
CA THR A 206 -3.36 9.54 15.79
C THR A 206 -2.75 8.19 15.38
N MET A 207 -2.18 7.43 16.31
CA MET A 207 -1.68 6.07 16.02
C MET A 207 -2.81 5.10 15.70
N PHE A 208 -3.94 5.15 16.43
CA PHE A 208 -5.12 4.36 16.08
C PHE A 208 -5.67 4.69 14.70
N PHE A 209 -5.70 5.97 14.33
CA PHE A 209 -6.09 6.40 12.99
C PHE A 209 -5.18 5.77 11.93
N PHE A 210 -3.85 5.82 12.10
CA PHE A 210 -2.92 5.18 11.16
C PHE A 210 -3.04 3.65 11.12
N ALA A 211 -3.28 3.02 12.27
CA ALA A 211 -3.59 1.59 12.33
C ALA A 211 -4.87 1.25 11.54
N ALA A 212 -5.92 2.07 11.65
CA ALA A 212 -7.13 1.89 10.87
C ALA A 212 -6.88 2.05 9.36
N ILE A 213 -6.14 3.09 8.95
CA ILE A 213 -5.81 3.31 7.53
C ILE A 213 -4.94 2.16 6.97
N THR A 214 -3.96 1.67 7.73
CA THR A 214 -3.14 0.52 7.30
C THR A 214 -3.97 -0.75 7.17
N LEU A 215 -4.95 -0.98 8.05
CA LEU A 215 -5.90 -2.09 7.94
C LEU A 215 -6.80 -1.96 6.69
N VAL A 216 -7.32 -0.77 6.41
CA VAL A 216 -8.03 -0.49 5.14
C VAL A 216 -7.11 -0.73 3.94
N GLY A 217 -5.83 -0.38 4.08
CA GLY A 217 -4.77 -0.69 3.12
C GLY A 217 -4.65 -2.19 2.82
N LEU A 218 -4.61 -3.03 3.85
CA LEU A 218 -4.58 -4.49 3.68
C LEU A 218 -5.81 -5.00 2.93
N ALA A 219 -7.00 -4.53 3.33
CA ALA A 219 -8.23 -4.90 2.64
C ALA A 219 -8.18 -4.48 1.16
N TRP A 220 -7.69 -3.26 0.88
CA TRP A 220 -7.56 -2.75 -0.48
C TRP A 220 -6.60 -3.60 -1.33
N VAL A 221 -5.43 -3.96 -0.78
CA VAL A 221 -4.47 -4.83 -1.46
C VAL A 221 -5.08 -6.20 -1.76
N TYR A 222 -5.79 -6.78 -0.81
CA TYR A 222 -6.40 -8.09 -0.98
C TYR A 222 -7.46 -8.08 -2.09
N PHE A 223 -8.38 -7.12 -2.07
CA PHE A 223 -9.53 -7.09 -2.97
C PHE A 223 -9.27 -6.50 -4.35
N PHE A 224 -8.42 -5.46 -4.47
CA PHE A 224 -8.33 -4.66 -5.68
C PHE A 224 -7.01 -4.82 -6.43
N LEU A 225 -5.89 -4.98 -5.72
CA LEU A 225 -4.58 -5.04 -6.35
C LEU A 225 -4.32 -6.42 -6.99
N PRO A 226 -4.05 -6.53 -8.31
CA PRO A 226 -3.62 -7.77 -8.92
C PRO A 226 -2.14 -8.06 -8.60
N GLU A 227 -1.70 -9.31 -8.79
CA GLU A 227 -0.27 -9.64 -8.74
C GLU A 227 0.40 -9.24 -10.06
N THR A 228 1.40 -8.37 -9.99
CA THR A 228 2.09 -7.81 -11.16
C THR A 228 3.48 -8.41 -11.40
N SER A 229 3.99 -9.22 -10.47
CA SER A 229 5.36 -9.74 -10.52
C SER A 229 5.61 -10.70 -11.68
N GLY A 230 6.71 -10.46 -12.40
CA GLY A 230 7.20 -11.37 -13.44
C GLY A 230 6.21 -11.54 -14.60
N ARG A 231 5.32 -10.56 -14.82
CA ARG A 231 4.30 -10.58 -15.87
C ARG A 231 4.70 -9.68 -17.03
N SER A 232 4.38 -10.11 -18.25
CA SER A 232 4.54 -9.26 -19.43
C SER A 232 3.46 -8.18 -19.44
N LEU A 233 3.70 -7.07 -20.13
CA LEU A 233 2.73 -5.97 -20.23
C LEU A 233 1.43 -6.44 -20.89
N GLU A 234 1.53 -7.31 -21.90
CA GLU A 234 0.37 -7.88 -22.60
C GLU A 234 -0.48 -8.76 -21.68
N SER A 235 0.16 -9.58 -20.83
CA SER A 235 -0.56 -10.40 -19.85
C SER A 235 -1.27 -9.55 -18.79
N LEU A 236 -0.70 -8.39 -18.43
CA LEU A 236 -1.33 -7.44 -17.52
C LEU A 236 -2.47 -6.68 -18.21
N ASP A 237 -2.35 -6.35 -19.49
CA ASP A 237 -3.46 -5.77 -20.26
C ASP A 237 -4.71 -6.66 -20.19
N ALA A 238 -4.55 -7.98 -20.42
CA ALA A 238 -5.64 -8.95 -20.29
C ALA A 238 -6.26 -9.01 -18.88
N VAL A 239 -5.46 -8.80 -17.82
CA VAL A 239 -5.98 -8.73 -16.44
C VAL A 239 -6.92 -7.54 -16.27
N PHE A 240 -6.63 -6.39 -16.89
CA PHE A 240 -7.45 -5.18 -16.77
C PHE A 240 -8.69 -5.16 -17.67
N GLU A 241 -8.86 -6.16 -18.54
CA GLU A 241 -10.09 -6.39 -19.31
C GLU A 241 -11.17 -7.11 -18.48
N LEU A 242 -10.79 -7.74 -17.37
CA LEU A 242 -11.74 -8.36 -16.45
C LEU A 242 -12.64 -7.30 -15.80
N PRO A 243 -13.87 -7.68 -15.39
CA PRO A 243 -14.68 -6.84 -14.52
C PRO A 243 -13.89 -6.46 -13.25
N TRP A 244 -13.99 -5.19 -12.84
CA TRP A 244 -13.18 -4.59 -11.78
C TRP A 244 -13.08 -5.42 -10.49
N TYR A 245 -14.18 -6.07 -10.09
CA TYR A 245 -14.26 -6.89 -8.87
C TYR A 245 -13.53 -8.25 -8.97
N LYS A 246 -13.15 -8.67 -10.18
CA LYS A 246 -12.38 -9.90 -10.43
C LYS A 246 -10.87 -9.64 -10.52
N ILE A 247 -10.46 -8.41 -10.82
CA ILE A 247 -9.06 -8.07 -11.10
C ILE A 247 -8.14 -8.42 -9.92
N GLY A 248 -8.47 -7.96 -8.71
CA GLY A 248 -7.60 -8.20 -7.55
C GLY A 248 -7.58 -9.66 -7.07
N ARG A 249 -8.67 -10.41 -7.24
CA ARG A 249 -8.79 -11.80 -6.75
C ARG A 249 -8.35 -12.86 -7.76
N TYR A 250 -8.61 -12.63 -9.05
CA TYR A 250 -8.39 -13.61 -10.13
C TYR A 250 -7.32 -13.18 -11.13
N GLY A 251 -6.82 -11.94 -11.05
CA GLY A 251 -5.82 -11.43 -11.99
C GLY A 251 -4.55 -12.28 -12.06
N SER A 252 -4.14 -12.92 -10.97
CA SER A 252 -2.99 -13.83 -10.96
C SER A 252 -3.18 -15.08 -11.82
N LYS A 253 -4.42 -15.58 -11.98
CA LYS A 253 -4.71 -16.74 -12.83
C LYS A 253 -4.68 -16.36 -14.30
N VAL A 254 -5.29 -15.23 -14.65
CA VAL A 254 -5.36 -14.72 -16.02
C VAL A 254 -3.97 -14.30 -16.52
N ALA A 255 -3.14 -13.74 -15.65
CA ALA A 255 -1.76 -13.37 -15.99
C ALA A 255 -0.81 -14.56 -16.25
N VAL A 256 -1.17 -15.80 -15.88
CA VAL A 256 -0.36 -17.01 -16.13
C VAL A 256 -0.61 -17.57 -17.51
N SER A 257 -1.87 -17.62 -17.94
CA SER A 257 -2.24 -18.08 -19.27
C SER A 257 -3.61 -17.51 -19.63
N PRO A 258 -3.64 -16.46 -20.48
CA PRO A 258 -4.89 -15.89 -20.98
C PRO A 258 -5.75 -16.93 -21.69
N THR A 259 -5.11 -17.82 -22.47
CA THR A 259 -5.79 -18.87 -23.25
C THR A 259 -6.42 -19.97 -22.40
N LEU A 260 -5.81 -20.34 -21.27
CA LEU A 260 -6.41 -21.29 -20.31
C LEU A 260 -7.58 -20.67 -19.55
N TYR A 261 -7.56 -19.36 -19.30
CA TYR A 261 -8.69 -18.68 -18.67
C TYR A 261 -9.89 -18.57 -19.62
N GLU A 262 -9.64 -18.27 -20.89
CA GLU A 262 -10.68 -18.28 -21.93
C GLU A 262 -11.31 -19.67 -22.08
N SER A 263 -10.49 -20.74 -22.13
CA SER A 263 -11.02 -22.11 -22.24
C SER A 263 -11.81 -22.57 -21.01
N GLU A 264 -11.38 -22.19 -19.78
CA GLU A 264 -12.17 -22.45 -18.56
C GLU A 264 -13.51 -21.69 -18.56
N LYS A 265 -13.51 -20.45 -19.07
CA LYS A 265 -14.71 -19.60 -19.16
C LYS A 265 -15.69 -20.17 -20.18
N ASP A 266 -15.20 -20.56 -21.35
CA ASP A 266 -16.01 -21.16 -22.42
C ASP A 266 -16.57 -22.50 -21.97
N GLY A 267 -15.77 -23.35 -21.31
CA GLY A 267 -16.24 -24.61 -20.73
C GLY A 267 -17.30 -24.43 -19.63
N MET A 268 -17.23 -23.36 -18.83
CA MET A 268 -18.30 -23.03 -17.87
C MET A 268 -19.57 -22.50 -18.55
N ALA A 269 -19.43 -21.74 -19.64
CA ALA A 269 -20.57 -21.24 -20.42
C ALA A 269 -21.33 -22.40 -21.08
N GLU A 270 -20.61 -23.35 -21.69
CA GLU A 270 -21.20 -24.57 -22.27
C GLU A 270 -21.93 -25.42 -21.21
N LYS A 271 -21.34 -25.54 -20.02
CA LYS A 271 -21.94 -26.30 -18.92
C LYS A 271 -23.22 -25.66 -18.40
N ASN A 272 -23.26 -24.32 -18.30
CA ASN A 272 -24.45 -23.59 -17.91
C ASN A 272 -25.56 -23.68 -18.98
N GLN A 273 -25.21 -23.62 -20.27
CA GLN A 273 -26.17 -23.84 -21.36
C GLN A 273 -26.75 -25.26 -21.34
N GLN A 274 -25.93 -26.28 -21.04
CA GLN A 274 -26.42 -27.65 -20.89
C GLN A 274 -27.39 -27.80 -19.71
N VAL A 275 -27.11 -27.16 -18.57
CA VAL A 275 -28.01 -27.17 -17.40
C VAL A 275 -29.32 -26.47 -17.74
N GLU A 276 -29.26 -25.30 -18.38
CA GLU A 276 -30.45 -24.54 -18.78
C GLU A 276 -31.31 -25.31 -19.80
N TYR A 277 -30.70 -25.99 -20.76
CA TYR A 277 -31.38 -26.89 -21.70
C TYR A 277 -32.07 -28.06 -20.99
N LEU A 278 -31.41 -28.69 -20.02
CA LEU A 278 -31.97 -29.80 -19.24
C LEU A 278 -33.12 -29.36 -18.32
N GLU A 279 -33.07 -28.12 -17.82
CA GLU A 279 -34.15 -27.54 -17.01
C GLU A 279 -35.37 -27.14 -17.86
N THR A 280 -35.17 -26.54 -19.04
CA THR A 280 -36.27 -26.21 -19.96
C THR A 280 -36.93 -27.46 -20.53
N SER A 281 -36.16 -28.50 -20.87
CA SER A 281 -36.71 -29.78 -21.33
C SER A 281 -37.43 -30.57 -20.22
N ARG A 282 -37.16 -30.28 -18.94
CA ARG A 282 -37.93 -30.80 -17.80
C ARG A 282 -39.25 -30.07 -17.53
N GLN A 283 -39.39 -28.82 -17.95
CA GLN A 283 -40.61 -28.01 -17.75
C GLN A 283 -41.60 -28.12 -18.92
N GLY A 284 -41.19 -28.72 -20.05
CA GLY A 284 -42.01 -28.91 -21.25
C GLY A 284 -42.74 -30.26 -21.36
N VAL A 285 -42.79 -31.04 -20.28
CA VAL A 285 -43.54 -32.31 -20.15
C VAL A 285 -44.59 -32.16 -19.06
#